data_AF-A0A968YTM7-F1
#
_entry.id   AF-A0A968YTM7-F1
#
_cell.length_a   1.000
_cell.length_b   1.000
_cell.length_c   1.000
_cell.angle_alpha   90.00
_cell.angle_beta   90.00
_cell.angle_gamma   90.00
#
_symmetry.space_group_name_H-M   'P 1'
#
loop_
_entity.id
_entity.type
_entity.pdbx_description
1 polymer ?
#
loop_
_entity_poly.entity_id
_entity_poly.type
_entity_poly.pdbx_seq_one_letter_code
_entity_poly.pdbx_strand_id
1 'polypeptide(L)'
;MKINYPIAIVTLSSIFASGILGYASWSLLREEMKPTYAVQSPLRKAYDRCYPSTRGRPVEEEKVDFDGATYWEIRTKPLPGKHKSDFVHLKTAQNECTWLNRNRSTFRLDYLPKSVALEFPKQRYKSLSDRCIEAAKKLKAKDPQKSCITYLENFFSGSEIEPTIFFPEEVEALSDLGVNPNQIKNWKLIKDSSQL
;
A
#
# COMPACT_ATOMS: atom_id res chain seq x y z
N MET A 1 64.44 29.48 17.61
CA MET A 1 63.58 28.81 16.62
C MET A 1 62.49 28.05 17.34
N LYS A 2 61.21 28.43 17.15
CA LYS A 2 60.05 27.69 17.66
C LYS A 2 59.34 27.08 16.46
N ILE A 3 59.15 25.77 16.45
CA ILE A 3 58.44 25.04 15.41
C ILE A 3 56.98 24.95 15.86
N ASN A 4 56.10 25.66 15.16
CA ASN A 4 54.65 25.54 15.33
C ASN A 4 54.14 24.45 14.38
N TYR A 5 53.55 23.38 14.91
CA TYR A 5 52.70 22.48 14.14
C TYR A 5 51.26 23.01 14.20
N PRO A 6 50.57 23.22 13.08
CA PRO A 6 49.13 23.42 13.11
C PRO A 6 48.46 22.07 13.41
N ILE A 7 47.74 22.02 14.53
CA ILE A 7 46.75 20.99 14.79
C ILE A 7 45.64 21.21 13.77
N ALA A 8 45.56 20.34 12.76
CA ALA A 8 44.41 20.26 11.89
C ALA A 8 43.23 19.73 12.72
N ILE A 9 42.38 20.63 13.20
CA ILE A 9 41.05 20.29 13.70
C ILE A 9 40.24 19.87 12.47
N VAL A 10 40.20 18.57 12.20
CA VAL A 10 39.24 17.99 11.26
C VAL A 10 37.86 18.15 11.90
N THR A 11 37.14 19.20 11.50
CA THR A 11 35.75 19.43 11.87
C THR A 11 34.89 18.31 11.29
N LEU A 12 34.62 17.32 12.12
CA LEU A 12 33.73 16.18 11.91
C LEU A 12 32.25 16.62 11.96
N SER A 13 31.90 17.67 11.21
CA SER A 13 30.59 18.34 11.33
C SER A 13 29.66 18.14 10.12
N SER A 14 30.07 17.37 9.10
CA SER A 14 29.35 17.28 7.82
C SER A 14 28.54 16.00 7.60
N ILE A 15 28.46 15.07 8.57
CA ILE A 15 27.77 13.78 8.35
C ILE A 15 26.30 13.77 8.81
N PHE A 16 25.87 14.71 9.66
CA PHE A 16 24.52 14.65 10.25
C PHE A 16 23.45 15.56 9.62
N ALA A 17 23.79 16.44 8.69
CA ALA A 17 22.81 17.34 8.07
C ALA A 17 21.87 16.65 7.07
N SER A 18 22.33 15.59 6.38
CA SER A 18 21.54 14.90 5.35
C SER A 18 20.47 13.97 5.92
N GLY A 19 20.67 13.45 7.14
CA GLY A 19 19.72 12.53 7.78
C GLY A 19 18.49 13.23 8.34
N ILE A 20 18.67 14.38 8.99
CA ILE A 20 17.57 15.09 9.67
C ILE A 20 16.62 15.76 8.66
N LEU A 21 17.18 16.35 7.59
CA LEU A 21 16.40 16.91 6.47
C LEU A 21 15.61 15.84 5.71
N GLY A 22 16.19 14.64 5.57
CA GLY A 22 15.46 13.47 5.08
C GLY A 22 14.25 13.21 5.97
N TYR A 23 14.46 12.84 7.24
CA TYR A 23 13.37 12.38 8.13
C TYR A 23 12.21 13.37 8.28
N ALA A 24 12.48 14.68 8.31
CA ALA A 24 11.43 15.69 8.36
C ALA A 24 10.60 15.77 7.06
N SER A 25 11.23 15.60 5.90
CA SER A 25 10.51 15.51 4.62
C SER A 25 9.68 14.23 4.51
N TRP A 26 10.15 13.13 5.13
CA TRP A 26 9.48 11.83 5.16
C TRP A 26 8.19 11.81 5.99
N SER A 27 8.21 12.42 7.18
CA SER A 27 7.03 12.52 8.04
C SER A 27 5.96 13.42 7.44
N LEU A 28 6.36 14.52 6.79
CA LEU A 28 5.45 15.42 6.05
C LEU A 28 4.78 14.72 4.86
N LEU A 29 5.54 13.96 4.07
CA LEU A 29 4.97 13.19 2.95
C LEU A 29 3.91 12.20 3.44
N ARG A 30 4.17 11.50 4.55
CA ARG A 30 3.24 10.54 5.16
C ARG A 30 1.93 11.19 5.60
N GLU A 31 1.99 12.42 6.10
CA GLU A 31 0.81 13.16 6.55
C GLU A 31 -0.08 13.62 5.38
N GLU A 32 0.51 14.09 4.29
CA GLU A 32 -0.20 14.48 3.06
C GLU A 32 -0.81 13.29 2.31
N MET A 33 -0.27 12.08 2.49
CA MET A 33 -0.80 10.85 1.89
C MET A 33 -1.94 10.22 2.69
N LYS A 34 -2.39 10.84 3.79
CA LYS A 34 -3.50 10.31 4.59
C LYS A 34 -4.71 10.13 3.68
N PRO A 35 -5.25 8.91 3.60
CA PRO A 35 -6.36 8.63 2.73
C PRO A 35 -7.60 9.45 3.10
N THR A 36 -8.15 10.20 2.15
CA THR A 36 -9.47 10.81 2.24
C THR A 36 -10.41 10.03 1.33
N TYR A 37 -11.22 9.15 1.93
CA TYR A 37 -12.17 8.33 1.19
C TYR A 37 -13.59 8.68 1.60
N ALA A 38 -14.34 9.21 0.65
CA ALA A 38 -15.79 9.36 0.75
C ALA A 38 -16.40 8.58 -0.41
N VAL A 39 -17.26 7.61 -0.10
CA VAL A 39 -17.95 6.81 -1.11
C VAL A 39 -19.37 7.35 -1.28
N GLN A 40 -19.65 7.92 -2.45
CA GLN A 40 -20.97 7.85 -3.06
C GLN A 40 -20.86 6.82 -4.18
N SER A 41 -21.48 5.65 -4.05
CA SER A 41 -21.27 4.57 -5.04
C SER A 41 -22.51 3.72 -5.40
N PRO A 42 -22.60 3.25 -6.67
CA PRO A 42 -23.47 2.16 -7.13
C PRO A 42 -23.37 0.82 -6.39
N LEU A 43 -22.40 0.63 -5.49
CA LEU A 43 -22.23 -0.57 -4.67
C LEU A 43 -23.46 -0.87 -3.81
N ARG A 44 -24.28 0.10 -3.44
CA ARG A 44 -25.45 -0.15 -2.55
C ARG A 44 -26.36 -1.28 -3.05
N LYS A 45 -26.56 -1.40 -4.37
CA LYS A 45 -27.36 -2.49 -4.97
C LYS A 45 -26.67 -3.87 -4.93
N ALA A 46 -25.35 -3.92 -5.06
CA ALA A 46 -24.57 -5.17 -4.95
C ALA A 46 -24.35 -5.55 -3.47
N TYR A 47 -24.06 -4.56 -2.64
CA TYR A 47 -23.90 -4.64 -1.20
C TYR A 47 -25.12 -5.27 -0.53
N ASP A 48 -26.32 -4.75 -0.76
CA ASP A 48 -27.55 -5.29 -0.14
C ASP A 48 -27.86 -6.73 -0.56
N ARG A 49 -27.34 -7.19 -1.71
CA ARG A 49 -27.55 -8.56 -2.24
C ARG A 49 -26.50 -9.56 -1.75
N CYS A 50 -25.27 -9.10 -1.53
CA CYS A 50 -24.08 -9.96 -1.47
C CYS A 50 -23.27 -9.81 -0.20
N TYR A 51 -23.38 -8.65 0.43
CA TYR A 51 -22.52 -8.30 1.54
C TYR A 51 -23.13 -8.80 2.84
N PRO A 52 -22.39 -9.59 3.64
CA PRO A 52 -22.90 -10.04 4.92
C PRO A 52 -23.20 -8.84 5.83
N SER A 53 -24.43 -8.73 6.32
CA SER A 53 -24.82 -7.70 7.31
C SER A 53 -24.01 -7.78 8.62
N THR A 54 -23.24 -8.85 8.80
CA THR A 54 -22.34 -9.12 9.93
C THR A 54 -20.99 -8.37 9.85
N ARG A 55 -20.70 -7.63 8.77
CA ARG A 55 -19.46 -6.84 8.62
C ARG A 55 -19.76 -5.34 8.66
N GLY A 56 -18.76 -4.54 9.01
CA GLY A 56 -18.88 -3.08 9.10
C GLY A 56 -19.24 -2.43 7.76
N ARG A 57 -19.67 -1.17 7.75
CA ARG A 57 -20.00 -0.49 6.49
C ARG A 57 -18.75 -0.33 5.59
N PRO A 58 -18.91 -0.37 4.25
CA PRO A 58 -17.85 -0.06 3.29
C PRO A 58 -17.34 1.35 3.51
N VAL A 59 -16.04 1.52 3.30
CA VAL A 59 -15.33 2.81 3.40
C VAL A 59 -14.57 3.10 2.12
N GLU A 60 -14.08 2.04 1.48
CA GLU A 60 -13.38 2.08 0.19
C GLU A 60 -13.87 0.90 -0.63
N GLU A 61 -13.87 1.10 -1.94
CA GLU A 61 -14.27 0.10 -2.91
C GLU A 61 -13.47 0.27 -4.20
N GLU A 62 -12.95 -0.83 -4.69
CA GLU A 62 -12.33 -0.95 -6.01
C GLU A 62 -13.11 -2.01 -6.80
N LYS A 63 -13.15 -1.87 -8.12
CA LYS A 63 -13.82 -2.83 -8.99
C LYS A 63 -13.03 -3.15 -10.24
N VAL A 64 -13.20 -4.38 -10.70
CA VAL A 64 -12.58 -4.90 -11.93
C VAL A 64 -13.63 -5.72 -12.67
N ASP A 65 -13.93 -5.33 -13.90
CA ASP A 65 -14.79 -6.11 -14.79
C ASP A 65 -13.93 -7.11 -15.57
N PHE A 66 -14.24 -8.41 -15.45
CA PHE A 66 -13.49 -9.49 -16.07
C PHE A 66 -14.41 -10.67 -16.40
N ASP A 67 -14.34 -11.15 -17.64
CA ASP A 67 -15.08 -12.33 -18.12
C ASP A 67 -16.59 -12.30 -17.80
N GLY A 68 -17.24 -11.17 -18.09
CA GLY A 68 -18.67 -10.98 -17.86
C GLY A 68 -19.09 -10.84 -16.40
N ALA A 69 -18.15 -10.81 -15.46
CA ALA A 69 -18.39 -10.57 -14.03
C ALA A 69 -17.69 -9.30 -13.55
N THR A 70 -18.25 -8.67 -12.52
CA THR A 70 -17.59 -7.59 -11.78
C THR A 70 -17.05 -8.16 -10.47
N TYR A 71 -15.76 -7.93 -10.24
CA TYR A 71 -15.08 -8.25 -8.99
C TYR A 71 -14.94 -6.97 -8.17
N TRP A 72 -15.16 -7.08 -6.88
CA TRP A 72 -15.08 -5.97 -5.94
C TRP A 72 -14.08 -6.28 -4.84
N GLU A 73 -13.24 -5.31 -4.50
CA GLU A 73 -12.48 -5.28 -3.25
C GLU A 73 -13.06 -4.17 -2.38
N ILE A 74 -13.52 -4.52 -1.19
CA ILE A 74 -14.22 -3.62 -0.29
C ILE A 74 -13.45 -3.56 1.02
N ARG A 75 -13.07 -2.36 1.43
CA ARG A 75 -12.52 -2.12 2.77
C ARG A 75 -13.63 -1.67 3.71
N THR A 76 -13.68 -2.27 4.89
CA THR A 76 -14.75 -2.02 5.85
C THR A 76 -14.21 -1.26 7.06
N LYS A 77 -15.09 -0.49 7.72
CA LYS A 77 -14.79 0.02 9.06
C LYS A 77 -14.72 -1.17 10.03
N PRO A 78 -13.77 -1.17 10.99
CA PRO A 78 -13.80 -2.12 12.09
C PRO A 78 -15.13 -1.99 12.84
N LEU A 79 -15.70 -3.13 13.24
CA LEU A 79 -16.83 -3.13 14.17
C LEU A 79 -16.37 -2.69 15.56
N PRO A 80 -17.28 -2.16 16.42
CA PRO A 80 -16.95 -1.88 17.82
C PRO A 80 -16.29 -3.09 18.49
N GLY A 81 -15.12 -2.89 19.11
CA GLY A 81 -14.34 -3.96 19.74
C GLY A 81 -13.37 -4.70 18.80
N LYS A 82 -13.30 -4.34 17.51
CA LYS A 82 -12.25 -4.82 16.58
C LYS A 82 -11.26 -3.70 16.28
N HIS A 83 -9.97 -4.04 16.19
CA HIS A 83 -8.90 -3.07 15.98
C HIS A 83 -8.47 -2.92 14.51
N LYS A 84 -8.97 -3.78 13.59
CA LYS A 84 -8.53 -3.81 12.19
C LYS A 84 -9.72 -3.77 11.24
N SER A 85 -9.56 -3.03 10.15
CA SER A 85 -10.46 -3.11 8.98
C SER A 85 -10.44 -4.51 8.40
N ASP A 86 -11.58 -4.96 7.88
CA ASP A 86 -11.66 -6.17 7.08
C ASP A 86 -11.62 -5.79 5.60
N PHE A 87 -10.97 -6.62 4.79
CA PHE A 87 -11.11 -6.60 3.34
C PHE A 87 -12.13 -7.67 2.96
N VAL A 88 -13.07 -7.34 2.10
CA VAL A 88 -14.13 -8.23 1.62
C VAL A 88 -14.07 -8.23 0.11
N HIS A 89 -14.07 -9.43 -0.48
CA HIS A 89 -14.06 -9.56 -1.93
C HIS A 89 -15.28 -10.29 -2.45
N LEU A 90 -15.91 -9.70 -3.45
CA LEU A 90 -17.15 -10.18 -4.03
C LEU A 90 -16.99 -10.35 -5.54
N LYS A 91 -17.63 -11.38 -6.10
CA LYS A 91 -17.88 -11.52 -7.53
C LYS A 91 -19.37 -11.37 -7.78
N THR A 92 -19.75 -10.51 -8.71
CA THR A 92 -21.14 -10.32 -9.17
C THR A 92 -21.24 -10.56 -10.66
N ALA A 93 -22.20 -11.38 -11.10
CA ALA A 93 -22.49 -11.60 -12.53
C ALA A 93 -24.01 -11.65 -12.73
N GLN A 94 -24.61 -10.64 -13.36
CA GLN A 94 -26.06 -10.44 -13.62
C GLN A 94 -27.02 -10.80 -12.46
N ASN A 95 -27.21 -12.09 -12.16
CA ASN A 95 -28.08 -12.61 -11.10
C ASN A 95 -27.34 -13.36 -9.97
N GLU A 96 -26.05 -13.63 -10.13
CA GLU A 96 -25.25 -14.38 -9.17
C GLU A 96 -24.35 -13.47 -8.36
N CYS A 97 -24.17 -13.85 -7.10
CA CYS A 97 -23.20 -13.21 -6.24
C CYS A 97 -22.45 -14.21 -5.37
N THR A 98 -21.14 -14.10 -5.37
CA THR A 98 -20.27 -15.02 -4.64
C THR A 98 -19.33 -14.23 -3.73
N TRP A 99 -19.39 -14.54 -2.44
CA TRP A 99 -18.40 -14.08 -1.47
C TRP A 99 -17.15 -14.97 -1.57
N LEU A 100 -16.01 -14.34 -1.86
CA LEU A 100 -14.76 -15.02 -2.23
C LEU A 100 -13.81 -15.27 -1.05
N ASN A 101 -13.95 -14.55 0.08
CA ASN A 101 -13.13 -14.74 1.28
C ASN A 101 -13.95 -15.11 2.53
N ARG A 102 -14.64 -16.27 2.47
CA ARG A 102 -15.61 -16.69 3.50
C ARG A 102 -15.03 -16.90 4.92
N ASN A 103 -13.79 -17.37 5.03
CA ASN A 103 -13.27 -17.92 6.30
C ASN A 103 -11.93 -17.35 6.78
N ARG A 104 -11.36 -16.37 6.08
CA ARG A 104 -10.03 -15.87 6.42
C ARG A 104 -10.04 -14.35 6.47
N SER A 105 -9.47 -13.80 7.54
CA SER A 105 -9.04 -12.40 7.62
C SER A 105 -7.81 -12.13 6.73
N THR A 106 -7.45 -13.06 5.84
CA THR A 106 -6.30 -12.94 4.96
C THR A 106 -6.67 -12.08 3.76
N PHE A 107 -5.76 -11.17 3.41
CA PHE A 107 -5.88 -10.25 2.29
C PHE A 107 -5.79 -10.94 0.91
N ARG A 108 -5.42 -12.24 0.88
CA ARG A 108 -5.36 -13.03 -0.35
C ARG A 108 -6.63 -13.81 -0.60
N LEU A 109 -7.03 -13.83 -1.87
CA LEU A 109 -8.11 -14.66 -2.37
C LEU A 109 -7.51 -15.81 -3.15
N ASP A 110 -7.69 -17.02 -2.65
CA ASP A 110 -7.32 -18.23 -3.38
C ASP A 110 -8.21 -18.44 -4.64
N TYR A 111 -9.27 -17.62 -4.80
CA TYR A 111 -10.33 -17.79 -5.80
C TYR A 111 -10.45 -16.65 -6.81
N LEU A 112 -9.51 -15.69 -6.85
CA LEU A 112 -9.50 -14.69 -7.93
C LEU A 112 -8.73 -15.19 -9.15
N PRO A 113 -9.22 -14.93 -10.38
CA PRO A 113 -8.39 -15.02 -11.56
C PRO A 113 -7.15 -14.13 -11.39
N LYS A 114 -5.97 -14.63 -11.80
CA LYS A 114 -4.70 -13.89 -11.64
C LYS A 114 -4.78 -12.45 -12.18
N SER A 115 -5.40 -12.26 -13.36
CA SER A 115 -5.57 -10.94 -13.97
C SER A 115 -6.36 -9.97 -13.08
N VAL A 116 -7.37 -10.47 -12.36
CA VAL A 116 -8.15 -9.66 -11.42
C VAL A 116 -7.35 -9.41 -10.14
N ALA A 117 -6.67 -10.44 -9.62
CA ALA A 117 -5.84 -10.32 -8.42
C ALA A 117 -4.66 -9.35 -8.60
N LEU A 118 -4.17 -9.18 -9.83
CA LEU A 118 -3.15 -8.19 -10.20
C LEU A 118 -3.71 -6.78 -10.37
N GLU A 119 -4.94 -6.65 -10.86
CA GLU A 119 -5.50 -5.34 -11.18
C GLU A 119 -5.80 -4.50 -9.92
N PHE A 120 -6.27 -5.13 -8.84
CA PHE A 120 -6.47 -4.44 -7.56
C PHE A 120 -5.19 -3.78 -7.00
N PRO A 121 -4.07 -4.50 -6.78
CA PRO A 121 -2.84 -3.87 -6.32
C PRO A 121 -2.30 -2.84 -7.32
N LYS A 122 -2.49 -3.01 -8.64
CA LYS A 122 -2.15 -1.97 -9.63
C LYS A 122 -2.92 -0.67 -9.38
N GLN A 123 -4.24 -0.74 -9.23
CA GLN A 123 -5.07 0.44 -8.94
C GLN A 123 -4.65 1.11 -7.62
N ARG A 124 -4.50 0.31 -6.56
CA ARG A 124 -4.12 0.78 -5.23
C ARG A 124 -2.76 1.46 -5.23
N TYR A 125 -1.73 0.81 -5.75
CA TYR A 125 -0.37 1.34 -5.74
C TYR A 125 -0.19 2.49 -6.73
N LYS A 126 -0.90 2.50 -7.86
CA LYS A 126 -0.91 3.67 -8.74
C LYS A 126 -1.49 4.88 -8.01
N SER A 127 -2.64 4.75 -7.35
CA SER A 127 -3.24 5.82 -6.55
C SER A 127 -2.32 6.32 -5.42
N LEU A 128 -1.60 5.40 -4.77
CA LEU A 128 -0.59 5.76 -3.78
C LEU A 128 0.59 6.51 -4.41
N SER A 129 1.11 6.02 -5.54
CA SER A 129 2.22 6.63 -6.27
C SER A 129 1.88 8.02 -6.78
N ASP A 130 0.71 8.21 -7.40
CA ASP A 130 0.23 9.51 -7.88
C ASP A 130 0.21 10.55 -6.74
N ARG A 131 -0.38 10.19 -5.58
CA ARG A 131 -0.41 11.07 -4.40
C ARG A 131 0.97 11.39 -3.85
N CYS A 132 1.85 10.40 -3.82
CA CYS A 132 3.21 10.51 -3.35
C CYS A 132 4.05 11.44 -4.25
N ILE A 133 3.90 11.33 -5.57
CA ILE A 133 4.53 12.23 -6.55
C ILE A 133 4.01 13.67 -6.37
N GLU A 134 2.69 13.84 -6.23
CA GLU A 134 2.10 15.17 -6.02
C GLU A 134 2.56 15.79 -4.69
N ALA A 135 2.64 15.02 -3.62
CA ALA A 135 3.21 15.48 -2.36
C ALA A 135 4.69 15.87 -2.50
N ALA A 136 5.49 15.09 -3.21
CA ALA A 136 6.90 15.39 -3.46
C ALA A 136 7.07 16.66 -4.31
N LYS A 137 6.18 16.91 -5.28
CA LYS A 137 6.13 18.17 -6.05
C LYS A 137 5.80 19.37 -5.15
N LYS A 138 4.79 19.26 -4.29
CA LYS A 138 4.43 20.32 -3.32
C LYS A 138 5.61 20.67 -2.40
N LEU A 139 6.38 19.67 -1.99
CA LEU A 139 7.58 19.84 -1.17
C LEU A 139 8.82 20.29 -1.97
N LYS A 140 8.68 20.56 -3.28
CA LYS A 140 9.77 20.99 -4.18
C LYS A 140 10.95 20.02 -4.20
N ALA A 141 10.68 18.71 -4.15
CA ALA A 141 11.70 17.70 -4.33
C ALA A 141 12.38 17.85 -5.71
N LYS A 142 13.69 17.66 -5.76
CA LYS A 142 14.49 17.80 -7.00
C LYS A 142 14.07 16.79 -8.08
N ASP A 143 13.68 15.59 -7.68
CA ASP A 143 13.14 14.53 -8.54
C ASP A 143 11.96 13.87 -7.82
N PRO A 144 10.73 14.37 -8.04
CA PRO A 144 9.54 13.88 -7.34
C PRO A 144 9.27 12.39 -7.58
N GLN A 145 9.55 11.88 -8.78
CA GLN A 145 9.35 10.47 -9.12
C GLN A 145 10.31 9.59 -8.32
N LYS A 146 11.61 9.89 -8.36
CA LYS A 146 12.62 9.13 -7.62
C LYS A 146 12.42 9.22 -6.12
N SER A 147 12.12 10.41 -5.59
CA SER A 147 11.78 10.60 -4.19
C SER A 147 10.57 9.75 -3.79
N CYS A 148 9.58 9.63 -4.67
CA CYS A 148 8.42 8.78 -4.42
C CYS A 148 8.76 7.28 -4.45
N ILE A 149 9.54 6.81 -5.43
CA ILE A 149 9.97 5.41 -5.50
C ILE A 149 10.74 5.01 -4.24
N THR A 150 11.74 5.80 -3.86
CA THR A 150 12.47 5.59 -2.60
C THR A 150 11.53 5.63 -1.40
N TYR A 151 10.47 6.45 -1.47
CA TYR A 151 9.45 6.46 -0.43
C TYR A 151 8.71 5.15 -0.29
N LEU A 152 8.20 4.62 -1.39
CA LEU A 152 7.48 3.37 -1.40
C LEU A 152 8.36 2.21 -0.93
N GLU A 153 9.62 2.16 -1.36
CA GLU A 153 10.59 1.15 -0.92
C GLU A 153 10.75 1.12 0.61
N ASN A 154 10.85 2.30 1.24
CA ASN A 154 10.93 2.42 2.70
C ASN A 154 9.58 2.20 3.38
N PHE A 155 8.48 2.67 2.80
CA PHE A 155 7.13 2.54 3.35
C PHE A 155 6.70 1.09 3.48
N PHE A 156 7.06 0.29 2.48
CA PHE A 156 6.78 -1.14 2.45
C PHE A 156 7.81 -1.99 3.21
N SER A 157 8.88 -1.38 3.72
CA SER A 157 9.86 -2.12 4.51
C SER A 157 9.26 -2.52 5.86
N GLY A 158 9.31 -3.82 6.16
CA GLY A 158 8.82 -4.36 7.43
C GLY A 158 9.78 -4.08 8.59
N SER A 159 9.31 -4.29 9.82
CA SER A 159 10.20 -4.34 10.99
C SER A 159 10.76 -5.76 11.12
N GLU A 160 11.94 -5.96 11.72
CA GLU A 160 12.56 -7.30 11.87
C GLU A 160 11.59 -8.37 12.45
N ILE A 161 10.70 -7.95 13.35
CA ILE A 161 9.74 -8.81 14.05
C ILE A 161 8.48 -9.06 13.19
N GLU A 162 8.05 -8.05 12.43
CA GLU A 162 6.86 -8.09 11.59
C GLU A 162 7.25 -7.75 10.15
N PRO A 163 7.66 -8.75 9.35
CA PRO A 163 8.00 -8.53 7.95
C PRO A 163 6.77 -8.13 7.16
N THR A 164 6.96 -7.27 6.16
CA THR A 164 5.89 -6.96 5.20
C THR A 164 5.65 -8.19 4.34
N ILE A 165 4.42 -8.64 4.28
CA ILE A 165 4.04 -9.80 3.47
C ILE A 165 3.53 -9.29 2.13
N PHE A 166 4.04 -9.90 1.05
CA PHE A 166 3.58 -9.64 -0.31
C PHE A 166 3.10 -10.92 -1.00
N PHE A 167 2.13 -10.75 -1.88
CA PHE A 167 1.78 -11.72 -2.91
C PHE A 167 2.49 -11.44 -4.24
N PRO A 168 2.63 -12.44 -5.14
CA PRO A 168 3.29 -12.24 -6.43
C PRO A 168 2.71 -11.07 -7.23
N GLU A 169 1.38 -10.92 -7.20
CA GLU A 169 0.65 -9.85 -7.87
C GLU A 169 0.97 -8.46 -7.30
N GLU A 170 1.24 -8.36 -5.99
CA GLU A 170 1.65 -7.10 -5.37
C GLU A 170 3.09 -6.72 -5.76
N VAL A 171 3.98 -7.70 -5.80
CA VAL A 171 5.36 -7.49 -6.27
C VAL A 171 5.38 -7.04 -7.73
N GLU A 172 4.56 -7.67 -8.57
CA GLU A 172 4.39 -7.31 -9.98
C GLU A 172 3.85 -5.87 -10.11
N ALA A 173 2.79 -5.53 -9.38
CA ALA A 173 2.21 -4.19 -9.40
C ALA A 173 3.16 -3.09 -8.90
N LEU A 174 3.98 -3.36 -7.87
CA LEU A 174 5.01 -2.43 -7.41
C LEU A 174 6.13 -2.24 -8.44
N SER A 175 6.56 -3.34 -9.08
CA SER A 175 7.60 -3.31 -10.10
C SER A 175 7.18 -2.48 -11.32
N ASP A 176 5.90 -2.55 -11.70
CA ASP A 176 5.32 -1.74 -12.79
C ASP A 176 5.40 -0.22 -12.50
N LEU A 177 5.50 0.18 -11.23
CA LEU A 177 5.68 1.57 -10.80
C LEU A 177 7.15 1.98 -10.65
N GLY A 178 8.09 1.07 -10.95
CA GLY A 178 9.52 1.28 -10.80
C GLY A 178 10.06 1.07 -9.39
N VAL A 179 9.25 0.56 -8.45
CA VAL A 179 9.71 0.15 -7.12
C VAL A 179 10.50 -1.15 -7.26
N ASN A 180 11.74 -1.18 -6.76
CA ASN A 180 12.54 -2.40 -6.79
C ASN A 180 12.28 -3.23 -5.51
N PRO A 181 11.70 -4.44 -5.60
CA PRO A 181 11.42 -5.27 -4.42
C PRO A 181 12.67 -5.63 -3.61
N ASN A 182 13.85 -5.63 -4.24
CA ASN A 182 15.12 -5.87 -3.54
C ASN A 182 15.57 -4.69 -2.65
N GLN A 183 15.00 -3.50 -2.85
CA GLN A 183 15.24 -2.33 -2.01
C GLN A 183 14.27 -2.27 -0.81
N ILE A 184 13.16 -3.02 -0.88
CA ILE A 184 12.25 -3.19 0.26
C ILE A 184 12.96 -4.07 1.30
N LYS A 185 13.08 -3.60 2.53
CA LYS A 185 13.74 -4.33 3.62
C LYS A 185 12.74 -5.18 4.39
N ASN A 186 13.22 -6.33 4.86
CA ASN A 186 12.47 -7.29 5.66
C ASN A 186 11.03 -7.56 5.16
N TRP A 187 10.93 -8.10 3.96
CA TRP A 187 9.67 -8.55 3.39
C TRP A 187 9.70 -10.06 3.10
N LYS A 188 8.51 -10.65 2.98
CA LYS A 188 8.33 -12.07 2.63
C LYS A 188 7.35 -12.20 1.48
N LEU A 189 7.71 -13.00 0.49
CA LEU A 189 6.79 -13.42 -0.56
C LEU A 189 6.02 -14.66 -0.10
N ILE A 190 4.70 -14.60 -0.19
CA ILE A 190 3.84 -15.75 0.09
C ILE A 190 3.16 -16.20 -1.20
N LYS A 191 3.30 -17.47 -1.56
CA LYS A 191 2.76 -18.03 -2.81
C LYS A 191 1.39 -18.68 -2.65
N ASP A 192 1.00 -19.02 -1.42
CA ASP A 192 -0.33 -19.54 -1.08
C ASP A 192 -0.73 -19.09 0.33
N SER A 193 -2.03 -18.85 0.56
CA SER A 193 -2.58 -18.50 1.88
C SER A 193 -2.38 -19.60 2.92
N SER A 194 -2.01 -20.83 2.53
CA SER A 194 -1.57 -21.91 3.42
C SER A 194 -0.24 -21.64 4.14
N GLN A 195 0.51 -20.61 3.70
CA GLN A 195 1.82 -20.22 4.25
C GLN A 195 1.73 -19.03 5.23
N LEU A 196 0.51 -18.53 5.49
CA LEU A 196 0.17 -17.50 6.48
C LEU A 196 -0.13 -18.16 7.83
#